data_AF-A0A2R7YV20-F1
#
_entry.id   AF-A0A2R7YV20-F1
#
_cell.length_a   1.000
_cell.length_b   1.000
_cell.length_c   1.000
_cell.angle_alpha   90.00
_cell.angle_beta   90.00
_cell.angle_gamma   90.00
#
_symmetry.space_group_name_H-M   'P 1'
#
loop_
_entity.id
_entity.type
_entity.pdbx_description
1 polymer ?
#
loop_
_entity_poly.entity_id
_entity_poly.type
_entity_poly.pdbx_seq_one_letter_code
_entity_poly.pdbx_strand_id
1 'polypeptide(L)'
;MTITITHPGARLLVPMLDTLADVVAGDWTTAARVCAVRLQDPRACASDLDLLAARAGVRPARRQAYRYRVHYRMLLVDEHPSLLAAALDLHTKLVLGQWDTLALVVPPDAVPTPGWRPVELLDARIRHQLPDTWSGRPYASESLFLAPSSARLAHHVLTELEGGDAGRYEVPAGPAVLHVG
;
A
#
# COMPACT_ATOMS: atom_id res chain seq x y z
N MET A 1 -19.72 1.61 -10.65
CA MET A 1 -20.02 1.36 -9.22
C MET A 1 -19.29 2.44 -8.47
N THR A 2 -19.95 3.18 -7.58
CA THR A 2 -19.36 4.38 -6.96
C THR A 2 -19.23 4.18 -5.46
N ILE A 3 -18.03 4.41 -4.93
CA ILE A 3 -17.74 4.36 -3.52
C ILE A 3 -17.51 5.78 -3.03
N THR A 4 -18.23 6.19 -2.01
CA THR A 4 -18.10 7.51 -1.39
C THR A 4 -17.57 7.35 0.02
N ILE A 5 -16.44 8.00 0.31
CA ILE A 5 -15.82 8.04 1.63
C ILE A 5 -15.86 9.48 2.12
N THR A 6 -16.44 9.70 3.29
CA THR A 6 -16.51 11.03 3.92
C THR A 6 -15.67 11.03 5.20
N HIS A 7 -14.57 11.77 5.19
CA HIS A 7 -13.65 11.94 6.32
C HIS A 7 -12.76 13.19 6.12
N PRO A 8 -12.41 13.96 7.18
CA PRO A 8 -11.47 15.10 7.04
C PRO A 8 -10.12 14.73 6.40
N GLY A 9 -9.69 13.49 6.59
CA GLY A 9 -8.50 12.91 5.98
C GLY A 9 -8.72 12.13 4.68
N ALA A 10 -9.89 12.20 4.02
CA ALA A 10 -10.20 11.38 2.83
C ALA A 10 -9.16 11.51 1.71
N ARG A 11 -8.57 12.71 1.54
CA ARG A 11 -7.48 12.96 0.59
C ARG A 11 -6.22 12.11 0.82
N LEU A 12 -6.01 11.61 2.06
CA LEU A 12 -4.87 10.77 2.40
C LEU A 12 -4.97 9.38 1.77
N LEU A 13 -6.16 8.96 1.32
CA LEU A 13 -6.39 7.66 0.69
C LEU A 13 -6.04 7.66 -0.80
N VAL A 14 -5.98 8.85 -1.44
CA VAL A 14 -5.69 8.98 -2.87
C VAL A 14 -4.37 8.33 -3.29
N PRO A 15 -3.23 8.57 -2.58
CA PRO A 15 -1.96 7.96 -2.96
C PRO A 15 -1.96 6.43 -2.93
N MET A 16 -2.91 5.79 -2.25
CA MET A 16 -3.00 4.33 -2.14
C MET A 16 -3.46 3.71 -3.45
N LEU A 17 -4.42 4.35 -4.12
CA LEU A 17 -4.86 3.98 -5.48
C LEU A 17 -3.72 4.16 -6.48
N ASP A 18 -3.00 5.28 -6.39
CA ASP A 18 -1.84 5.52 -7.25
C ASP A 18 -0.71 4.51 -7.01
N THR A 19 -0.47 4.14 -5.74
CA THR A 19 0.50 3.10 -5.36
C THR A 19 0.13 1.76 -5.96
N LEU A 20 -1.15 1.36 -5.88
CA LEU A 20 -1.61 0.11 -6.49
C LEU A 20 -1.40 0.16 -8.02
N ALA A 21 -1.75 1.27 -8.67
CA ALA A 21 -1.58 1.43 -10.11
C ALA A 21 -0.12 1.29 -10.55
N ASP A 22 0.81 1.88 -9.80
CA ASP A 22 2.25 1.79 -10.06
C ASP A 22 2.77 0.37 -9.85
N VAL A 23 2.41 -0.27 -8.73
CA VAL A 23 2.87 -1.63 -8.40
C VAL A 23 2.36 -2.66 -9.39
N VAL A 24 1.07 -2.57 -9.79
CA VAL A 24 0.48 -3.42 -10.83
C VAL A 24 1.16 -3.18 -12.19
N ALA A 25 1.57 -1.94 -12.47
CA ALA A 25 2.35 -1.60 -13.65
C ALA A 25 3.83 -2.04 -13.55
N GLY A 26 4.25 -2.69 -12.46
CA GLY A 26 5.64 -3.12 -12.27
C GLY A 26 6.59 -2.01 -11.83
N ASP A 27 6.09 -0.81 -11.49
CA ASP A 27 6.88 0.25 -10.84
C ASP A 27 6.81 0.07 -9.33
N TRP A 28 7.81 -0.63 -8.79
CA TRP A 28 7.88 -0.91 -7.36
C TRP A 28 8.62 0.17 -6.58
N THR A 29 9.19 1.16 -7.26
CA THR A 29 9.83 2.31 -6.61
C THR A 29 8.82 3.08 -5.74
N THR A 30 7.53 3.03 -6.09
CA THR A 30 6.47 3.65 -5.28
C THR A 30 6.39 3.05 -3.88
N ALA A 31 6.72 1.77 -3.69
CA ALA A 31 6.76 1.16 -2.36
C ALA A 31 7.82 1.84 -1.46
N ALA A 32 9.01 2.09 -2.01
CA ALA A 32 10.05 2.83 -1.30
C ALA A 32 9.65 4.29 -1.03
N ARG A 33 8.94 4.94 -1.96
CA ARG A 33 8.41 6.31 -1.78
C ARG A 33 7.39 6.39 -0.64
N VAL A 34 6.44 5.45 -0.60
CA VAL A 34 5.40 5.37 0.46
C VAL A 34 6.04 5.31 1.84
N CYS A 35 7.15 4.57 1.96
CA CYS A 35 7.82 4.37 3.23
C CYS A 35 9.10 5.20 3.41
N ALA A 36 9.30 6.26 2.61
CA ALA A 36 10.56 7.01 2.57
C ALA A 36 11.01 7.53 3.95
N VAL A 37 10.08 7.95 4.80
CA VAL A 37 10.37 8.46 6.16
C VAL A 37 10.89 7.38 7.13
N ARG A 38 10.81 6.10 6.73
CA ARG A 38 11.27 4.94 7.51
C ARG A 38 12.52 4.29 6.91
N LEU A 39 13.07 4.86 5.83
CA LEU A 39 14.23 4.37 5.10
C LEU A 39 15.41 5.33 5.27
N GLN A 40 16.63 4.79 5.40
CA GLN A 40 17.89 5.56 5.46
C GLN A 40 18.16 6.24 4.12
N ASP A 41 18.02 5.49 3.02
CA ASP A 41 18.14 5.99 1.66
C ASP A 41 16.98 5.43 0.81
N PRO A 42 15.88 6.20 0.66
CA PRO A 42 14.74 5.79 -0.16
C PRO A 42 15.08 5.58 -1.63
N ARG A 43 16.09 6.30 -2.16
CA ARG A 43 16.48 6.18 -3.58
C ARG A 43 17.27 4.89 -3.82
N ALA A 44 18.22 4.57 -2.94
CA ALA A 44 18.93 3.30 -3.02
C ALA A 44 17.99 2.11 -2.87
N CYS A 45 17.00 2.21 -1.97
CA CYS A 45 15.97 1.19 -1.81
C CYS A 45 15.14 1.00 -3.08
N ALA A 46 14.71 2.10 -3.72
CA ALA A 46 14.00 2.05 -5.00
C ALA A 46 14.83 1.35 -6.09
N SER A 47 16.12 1.69 -6.21
CA SER A 47 17.01 1.03 -7.19
C SER A 47 17.20 -0.47 -6.93
N ASP A 48 17.26 -0.87 -5.66
CA ASP A 48 17.37 -2.29 -5.29
C ASP A 48 16.07 -3.06 -5.60
N LEU A 49 14.90 -2.44 -5.38
CA LEU A 49 13.61 -3.00 -5.79
C LEU A 49 13.50 -3.14 -7.32
N ASP A 50 13.97 -2.16 -8.09
CA ASP A 50 14.01 -2.24 -9.56
C ASP A 50 14.92 -3.38 -10.04
N LEU A 51 16.09 -3.54 -9.40
CA LEU A 51 17.02 -4.63 -9.71
C LEU A 51 16.41 -5.99 -9.38
N LEU A 52 15.72 -6.09 -8.24
CA LEU A 52 14.98 -7.27 -7.83
C LEU A 52 13.88 -7.61 -8.86
N ALA A 53 13.07 -6.63 -9.25
CA ALA A 53 12.02 -6.78 -10.27
C ALA A 53 12.59 -7.27 -11.60
N ALA A 54 13.67 -6.65 -12.08
CA ALA A 54 14.32 -7.02 -13.32
C ALA A 54 14.85 -8.46 -13.29
N ARG A 55 15.45 -8.88 -12.16
CA ARG A 55 15.91 -10.28 -11.97
C ARG A 55 14.76 -11.28 -11.94
N ALA A 56 13.60 -10.86 -11.47
CA ALA A 56 12.37 -11.65 -11.43
C ALA A 56 11.69 -11.82 -12.80
N GLY A 57 12.17 -11.10 -13.82
CA GLY A 57 11.53 -11.01 -15.12
C GLY A 57 10.28 -10.11 -15.15
N VAL A 58 10.04 -9.32 -14.09
CA VAL A 58 8.91 -8.38 -14.06
C VAL A 58 9.21 -7.22 -15.01
N ARG A 59 8.34 -7.05 -15.99
CA ARG A 59 8.44 -5.99 -16.99
C ARG A 59 7.45 -4.88 -16.66
N PRO A 60 7.88 -3.60 -16.67
CA PRO A 60 6.95 -2.50 -16.55
C PRO A 60 5.86 -2.58 -17.62
N ALA A 61 4.61 -2.51 -17.18
CA ALA A 61 3.44 -2.45 -18.02
C ALA A 61 2.91 -1.02 -18.10
N ARG A 62 1.89 -0.81 -18.93
CA ARG A 62 1.21 0.49 -18.99
C ARG A 62 0.44 0.70 -17.69
N ARG A 63 0.77 1.78 -16.97
CA ARG A 63 0.03 2.25 -15.80
C ARG A 63 -1.43 2.51 -16.14
N GLN A 64 -2.34 1.86 -15.42
CA GLN A 64 -3.78 2.16 -15.46
C GLN A 64 -4.09 3.24 -14.41
N ALA A 65 -4.68 4.35 -14.84
CA ALA A 65 -5.16 5.36 -13.91
C ALA A 65 -6.55 4.98 -13.38
N TYR A 66 -6.70 4.94 -12.06
CA TYR A 66 -8.00 4.71 -11.41
C TYR A 66 -8.82 6.00 -11.33
N ARG A 67 -10.13 5.87 -11.48
CA ARG A 67 -11.05 7.02 -11.50
C ARG A 67 -11.47 7.39 -10.08
N TYR A 68 -11.02 8.55 -9.63
CA TYR A 68 -11.46 9.11 -8.36
C TYR A 68 -11.58 10.63 -8.41
N ARG A 69 -12.35 11.21 -7.49
CA ARG A 69 -12.50 12.66 -7.30
C ARG A 69 -12.44 13.01 -5.82
N VAL A 70 -11.73 14.07 -5.49
CA VAL A 70 -11.68 14.61 -4.13
C VAL A 70 -12.48 15.90 -4.08
N HIS A 71 -13.36 16.03 -3.09
CA HIS A 71 -14.12 17.25 -2.83
C HIS A 71 -14.21 17.51 -1.32
N TYR A 72 -13.44 18.49 -0.83
CA TYR A 72 -13.28 18.78 0.60
C TYR A 72 -12.95 17.53 1.44
N ARG A 73 -13.93 17.01 2.19
CA ARG A 73 -13.83 15.85 3.07
C ARG A 73 -14.32 14.56 2.40
N MET A 74 -14.61 14.61 1.11
CA MET A 74 -15.19 13.50 0.36
C MET A 74 -14.20 12.98 -0.67
N LEU A 75 -14.05 11.65 -0.72
CA LEU A 75 -13.40 10.93 -1.80
C LEU A 75 -14.45 10.05 -2.49
N LEU A 76 -14.63 10.29 -3.78
CA LEU A 76 -15.47 9.50 -4.67
C LEU A 76 -14.56 8.62 -5.52
N VAL A 77 -14.78 7.31 -5.50
CA VAL A 77 -14.03 6.32 -6.29
C VAL A 77 -15.01 5.65 -7.24
N ASP A 78 -14.79 5.77 -8.55
CA ASP A 78 -15.59 5.13 -9.61
C ASP A 78 -14.86 3.89 -10.11
N GLU A 79 -14.63 2.95 -9.19
CA GLU A 79 -13.97 1.67 -9.41
C GLU A 79 -14.67 0.57 -8.58
N HIS A 80 -14.34 -0.68 -8.82
CA HIS A 80 -14.88 -1.80 -8.06
C HIS A 80 -14.36 -1.78 -6.60
N PRO A 81 -15.20 -2.10 -5.57
CA PRO A 81 -14.80 -2.11 -4.16
C PRO A 81 -13.57 -2.98 -3.85
N SER A 82 -13.43 -4.11 -4.54
CA SER A 82 -12.26 -4.98 -4.36
C SER A 82 -10.95 -4.30 -4.75
N LEU A 83 -10.97 -3.38 -5.71
CA LEU A 83 -9.80 -2.63 -6.16
C LEU A 83 -9.39 -1.61 -5.10
N LEU A 84 -10.37 -0.88 -4.57
CA LEU A 84 -10.14 0.02 -3.45
C LEU A 84 -9.62 -0.77 -2.24
N ALA A 85 -10.24 -1.89 -1.88
CA ALA A 85 -9.79 -2.75 -0.80
C ALA A 85 -8.33 -3.19 -0.99
N ALA A 86 -7.95 -3.64 -2.19
CA ALA A 86 -6.57 -4.02 -2.52
C ALA A 86 -5.59 -2.85 -2.37
N ALA A 87 -5.98 -1.63 -2.78
CA ALA A 87 -5.16 -0.43 -2.63
C ALA A 87 -4.91 -0.06 -1.15
N LEU A 88 -5.98 -0.09 -0.33
CA LEU A 88 -5.92 0.21 1.09
C LEU A 88 -5.10 -0.85 1.85
N ASP A 89 -5.30 -2.13 1.53
CA ASP A 89 -4.55 -3.24 2.11
C ASP A 89 -3.06 -3.15 1.77
N LEU A 90 -2.72 -2.99 0.48
CA LEU A 90 -1.34 -2.83 0.03
C LEU A 90 -0.62 -1.70 0.76
N HIS A 91 -1.23 -0.52 0.84
CA HIS A 91 -0.64 0.61 1.54
C HIS A 91 -0.41 0.30 3.03
N THR A 92 -1.43 -0.26 3.69
CA THR A 92 -1.36 -0.62 5.11
C THR A 92 -0.21 -1.59 5.35
N LYS A 93 -0.13 -2.68 4.59
CA LYS A 93 0.92 -3.69 4.68
C LYS A 93 2.32 -3.12 4.46
N LEU A 94 2.50 -2.27 3.44
CA LEU A 94 3.78 -1.61 3.16
C LEU A 94 4.24 -0.74 4.34
N VAL A 95 3.32 0.05 4.89
CA VAL A 95 3.60 0.89 6.06
C VAL A 95 3.97 0.02 7.26
N LEU A 96 3.26 -1.08 7.51
CA LEU A 96 3.56 -2.02 8.60
C LEU A 96 4.83 -2.86 8.37
N GLY A 97 5.53 -2.69 7.24
CA GLY A 97 6.78 -3.35 6.93
C GLY A 97 6.62 -4.74 6.29
N GLN A 98 5.41 -5.12 5.88
CA GLN A 98 5.09 -6.40 5.22
C GLN A 98 5.34 -6.32 3.71
N TRP A 99 6.61 -6.17 3.32
CA TRP A 99 6.99 -5.97 1.91
C TRP A 99 6.85 -7.24 1.06
N ASP A 100 6.78 -8.40 1.70
CA ASP A 100 6.43 -9.68 1.07
C ASP A 100 5.11 -9.63 0.30
N THR A 101 4.17 -8.77 0.72
CA THR A 101 2.89 -8.61 0.04
C THR A 101 3.00 -8.10 -1.40
N LEU A 102 4.11 -7.43 -1.77
CA LEU A 102 4.31 -6.93 -3.13
C LEU A 102 4.33 -8.07 -4.14
N ALA A 103 4.77 -9.27 -3.74
CA ALA A 103 4.75 -10.46 -4.59
C ALA A 103 3.34 -10.90 -4.98
N LEU A 104 2.32 -10.57 -4.17
CA LEU A 104 0.92 -10.91 -4.44
C LEU A 104 0.26 -9.95 -5.45
N VAL A 105 0.88 -8.80 -5.70
CA VAL A 105 0.38 -7.75 -6.61
C VAL A 105 1.12 -7.78 -7.96
N VAL A 106 2.05 -8.73 -8.14
CA VAL A 106 2.76 -8.95 -9.40
C VAL A 106 1.74 -9.20 -10.52
N PRO A 107 1.81 -8.49 -11.66
CA PRO A 107 0.87 -8.66 -12.74
C PRO A 107 0.83 -10.13 -13.21
N PRO A 108 -0.36 -10.68 -13.54
CA PRO A 108 -0.55 -12.11 -13.82
C PRO A 108 0.25 -12.64 -15.04
N ASP A 109 0.65 -11.75 -15.95
CA ASP A 109 1.50 -12.09 -17.10
C ASP A 109 3.01 -12.08 -16.77
N ALA A 110 3.37 -11.58 -15.60
CA ALA A 110 4.70 -11.71 -15.03
C ALA A 110 4.71 -12.94 -14.11
N VAL A 111 4.72 -14.14 -14.69
CA VAL A 111 5.08 -15.34 -13.93
C VAL A 111 6.47 -15.07 -13.35
N PRO A 112 6.61 -14.93 -12.02
CA PRO A 112 7.92 -14.63 -11.45
C PRO A 112 8.85 -15.79 -11.85
N THR A 113 10.00 -15.48 -12.43
CA THR A 113 10.98 -16.53 -12.74
C THR A 113 11.28 -17.33 -11.47
N PRO A 114 11.63 -18.64 -11.58
CA PRO A 114 12.07 -19.42 -10.43
C PRO A 114 13.17 -18.67 -9.68
N GLY A 115 12.87 -18.16 -8.48
CA GLY A 115 13.81 -17.35 -7.70
C GLY A 115 13.21 -16.09 -7.05
N TRP A 116 12.16 -15.50 -7.64
CA TRP A 116 11.44 -14.39 -7.01
C TRP A 116 10.85 -14.85 -5.68
N ARG A 117 11.37 -14.34 -4.58
CA ARG A 117 10.93 -14.76 -3.25
C ARG A 117 10.57 -13.57 -2.40
N PRO A 118 9.47 -13.66 -1.62
CA PRO A 118 9.14 -12.67 -0.61
C PRO A 118 10.30 -12.27 0.30
N VAL A 119 11.24 -13.20 0.56
CA VAL A 119 12.44 -12.93 1.37
C VAL A 119 13.34 -11.86 0.76
N GLU A 120 13.47 -11.77 -0.56
CA GLU A 120 14.38 -10.81 -1.19
C GLU A 120 13.87 -9.36 -1.05
N LEU A 121 12.54 -9.18 -1.08
CA LEU A 121 11.87 -7.92 -0.79
C LEU A 121 12.03 -7.51 0.69
N LEU A 122 11.96 -8.48 1.59
CA LEU A 122 12.21 -8.25 3.03
C LEU A 122 13.68 -7.88 3.27
N ASP A 123 14.63 -8.54 2.61
CA ASP A 123 16.05 -8.25 2.72
C ASP A 123 16.39 -6.85 2.20
N ALA A 124 15.77 -6.42 1.09
CA ALA A 124 15.86 -5.05 0.60
C ALA A 124 15.40 -4.04 1.66
N ARG A 125 14.21 -4.24 2.22
CA ARG A 125 13.69 -3.39 3.30
C ARG A 125 14.64 -3.36 4.50
N ILE A 126 15.12 -4.51 4.98
CA ILE A 126 16.02 -4.62 6.15
C ILE A 126 17.34 -3.87 5.90
N ARG A 127 17.90 -3.94 4.69
CA ARG A 127 19.13 -3.22 4.34
C ARG A 127 18.96 -1.70 4.35
N HIS A 128 17.79 -1.22 3.95
CA HIS A 128 17.55 0.21 3.75
C HIS A 128 16.73 0.89 4.86
N GLN A 129 16.18 0.14 5.83
CA GLN A 129 15.38 0.72 6.91
C GLN A 129 16.23 1.51 7.90
N LEU A 130 15.66 2.60 8.42
CA LEU A 130 16.23 3.29 9.58
C LEU A 130 16.25 2.35 10.80
N PRO A 131 17.21 2.52 11.74
CA PRO A 131 17.19 1.79 12.99
C PRO A 131 15.84 1.97 13.71
N ASP A 132 15.34 0.88 14.30
CA ASP A 132 14.13 0.83 15.12
C ASP A 132 12.80 1.24 14.42
N THR A 133 12.77 1.42 13.09
CA THR A 133 11.51 1.74 12.39
C THR A 133 10.66 0.51 12.10
N TRP A 134 11.28 -0.63 11.82
CA TRP A 134 10.62 -1.93 11.74
C TRP A 134 11.50 -3.00 12.38
N SER A 135 10.86 -4.10 12.82
CA SER A 135 11.60 -5.27 13.25
C SER A 135 12.41 -5.86 12.07
N GLY A 136 13.70 -6.10 12.32
CA GLY A 136 14.58 -6.78 11.36
C GLY A 136 14.29 -8.28 11.20
N ARG A 137 13.35 -8.85 11.96
CA ARG A 137 12.95 -10.26 11.82
C ARG A 137 12.04 -10.44 10.60
N PRO A 138 12.18 -11.57 9.86
CA PRO A 138 11.22 -11.92 8.81
C PRO A 138 9.79 -11.96 9.35
N TYR A 139 8.82 -11.49 8.56
CA TYR A 139 7.38 -11.50 8.86
C TYR A 139 6.94 -10.71 10.11
N ALA A 140 7.84 -9.96 10.74
CA ALA A 140 7.48 -9.09 11.84
C ALA A 140 6.84 -7.81 11.29
N SER A 141 5.53 -7.68 11.48
CA SER A 141 4.79 -6.45 11.21
C SER A 141 4.79 -5.52 12.41
N GLU A 142 4.81 -4.23 12.14
CA GLU A 142 4.54 -3.23 13.17
C GLU A 142 3.07 -3.28 13.60
N SER A 143 2.81 -2.84 14.83
CA SER A 143 1.46 -2.65 15.31
C SER A 143 0.77 -1.49 14.57
N LEU A 144 -0.43 -1.73 14.08
CA LEU A 144 -1.26 -0.70 13.44
C LEU A 144 -1.57 0.48 14.38
N PHE A 145 -1.55 0.26 15.70
CA PHE A 145 -1.71 1.33 16.69
C PHE A 145 -0.61 2.40 16.58
N LEU A 146 0.61 1.99 16.22
CA LEU A 146 1.77 2.86 16.08
C LEU A 146 1.90 3.43 14.65
N ALA A 147 1.09 2.95 13.72
CA ALA A 147 1.15 3.38 12.33
C ALA A 147 0.69 4.84 12.15
N PRO A 148 1.15 5.52 11.09
CA PRO A 148 0.65 6.84 10.70
C PRO A 148 -0.86 6.88 10.51
N SER A 149 -1.44 8.08 10.64
CA SER A 149 -2.88 8.30 10.48
C SER A 149 -3.44 7.87 9.13
N SER A 150 -2.63 7.92 8.06
CA SER A 150 -3.04 7.43 6.74
C SER A 150 -3.31 5.92 6.74
N ALA A 151 -2.44 5.13 7.36
CA ALA A 151 -2.58 3.68 7.42
C ALA A 151 -3.72 3.26 8.36
N ARG A 152 -3.90 3.97 9.49
CA ARG A 152 -5.07 3.75 10.37
C ARG A 152 -6.38 4.08 9.65
N LEU A 153 -6.45 5.21 8.96
CA LEU A 153 -7.63 5.56 8.16
C LEU A 153 -7.87 4.54 7.02
N ALA A 154 -6.82 4.09 6.34
CA ALA A 154 -6.91 3.08 5.28
C ALA A 154 -7.51 1.78 5.79
N HIS A 155 -6.96 1.25 6.87
CA HIS A 155 -7.46 0.02 7.47
C HIS A 155 -8.89 0.20 8.00
N HIS A 156 -9.24 1.37 8.55
CA HIS A 156 -10.60 1.62 9.00
C HIS A 156 -11.60 1.51 7.84
N VAL A 157 -11.32 2.18 6.71
CA VAL A 157 -12.16 2.10 5.50
C VAL A 157 -12.18 0.69 4.91
N LEU A 158 -11.05 -0.02 4.92
CA LEU A 158 -10.96 -1.41 4.48
C LEU A 158 -11.87 -2.33 5.31
N THR A 159 -11.80 -2.22 6.64
CA THR A 159 -12.63 -3.03 7.55
C THR A 159 -14.13 -2.77 7.32
N GLU A 160 -14.53 -1.52 7.12
CA GLU A 160 -15.92 -1.17 6.79
C GLU A 160 -16.36 -1.74 5.43
N LEU A 161 -15.49 -1.69 4.40
CA LEU A 161 -15.77 -2.30 3.08
C LEU A 161 -15.98 -3.82 3.17
N GLU A 162 -15.28 -4.48 4.08
CA GLU A 162 -15.37 -5.92 4.33
C GLU A 162 -16.54 -6.29 5.26
N GLY A 163 -17.28 -5.31 5.77
CA GLY A 163 -18.39 -5.51 6.70
C GLY A 163 -17.97 -5.84 8.14
N GLY A 164 -16.73 -5.52 8.50
CA GLY A 164 -16.19 -5.69 9.86
C GLY A 164 -16.38 -4.46 10.74
N ASP A 165 -16.05 -4.60 12.03
CA ASP A 165 -16.04 -3.50 13.01
C ASP A 165 -14.62 -2.93 13.17
N ALA A 166 -14.47 -1.65 12.82
CA ALA A 166 -13.20 -0.94 12.83
C ALA A 166 -12.83 -0.32 14.19
N GLY A 167 -13.61 -0.54 15.26
CA GLY A 167 -13.48 0.07 16.59
C GLY A 167 -12.22 -0.26 17.42
N ARG A 168 -11.12 -0.68 16.79
CA ARG A 168 -9.93 -1.17 17.50
C ARG A 168 -8.87 -0.09 17.78
N TYR A 169 -8.90 1.05 17.10
CA TYR A 169 -7.90 2.12 17.27
C TYR A 169 -8.45 3.49 16.85
N GLU A 170 -7.82 4.57 17.32
CA GLU A 170 -8.26 5.93 16.99
C GLU A 170 -7.84 6.35 15.57
N VAL A 171 -8.84 6.81 14.81
CA VAL A 171 -8.67 7.53 13.55
C VAL A 171 -8.81 9.03 13.86
N PRO A 172 -7.82 9.88 13.50
CA PRO A 172 -7.91 11.30 13.76
C PRO A 172 -9.13 11.92 13.09
N ALA A 173 -9.94 12.63 13.88
CA ALA A 173 -11.22 13.24 13.48
C ALA A 173 -12.41 12.26 13.32
N GLY A 174 -12.31 11.06 13.90
CA GLY A 174 -13.41 10.11 14.01
C GLY A 174 -13.44 9.05 12.90
N PRO A 175 -14.45 8.17 12.90
CA PRO A 175 -14.62 7.16 11.85
C PRO A 175 -14.96 7.82 10.50
N ALA A 176 -14.58 7.15 9.41
CA ALA A 176 -14.99 7.54 8.07
C ALA A 176 -16.40 7.02 7.80
N VAL A 177 -17.22 7.80 7.09
CA VAL A 177 -18.53 7.32 6.61
C VAL A 177 -18.36 6.79 5.20
N LEU A 178 -18.79 5.55 4.97
CA LEU A 178 -18.68 4.84 3.71
C LEU A 178 -20.06 4.60 3.08
N HIS A 179 -20.19 4.85 1.79
CA HIS A 179 -21.38 4.51 1.00
C HIS A 179 -20.96 3.86 -0.31
N VAL A 180 -21.60 2.74 -0.66
CA VAL A 180 -21.34 1.96 -1.87
C VAL A 180 -22.63 1.92 -2.69
N GLY A 181 -22.58 2.44 -3.92
CA GLY A 181 -23.72 2.54 -4.84
C GLY A 181 -23.43 2.04 -6.25
#